data_AF-A0A927HLC2-F1
#
_entry.id   AF-A0A927HLC2-F1
#
_cell.length_a   1.000
_cell.length_b   1.000
_cell.length_c   1.000
_cell.angle_alpha   90.00
_cell.angle_beta   90.00
_cell.angle_gamma   90.00
#
_symmetry.space_group_name_H-M   'P 1'
#
loop_
_entity.id
_entity.type
_entity.pdbx_description
1 polymer ?
#
loop_
_entity_poly.entity_id
_entity_poly.type
_entity_poly.pdbx_seq_one_letter_code
_entity_poly.pdbx_strand_id
1 'polypeptide(L)'
;MAALAPIKRNITAEAMAKKLKVSARRVRQLIAQPRKDYESEAENRRKTAYTLHHEKGLKWREVAEKMNTTENAVKALAKRYKQIDKEIRG
;
A
#
# COMPACT_ATOMS: atom_id res chain seq x y z
N MET A 1 -14.11 -15.81 -12.32
CA MET A 1 -14.07 -14.62 -13.21
C MET A 1 -12.95 -13.71 -12.76
N ALA A 2 -12.02 -13.39 -13.67
CA ALA A 2 -11.04 -12.32 -13.44
C ALA A 2 -11.74 -10.96 -13.38
N ALA A 3 -11.11 -9.97 -12.75
CA ALA A 3 -11.57 -8.60 -12.77
C ALA A 3 -11.55 -8.05 -14.21
N LEU A 4 -12.64 -7.41 -14.64
CA LEU A 4 -12.76 -6.84 -15.99
C LEU A 4 -11.85 -5.63 -16.20
N ALA A 5 -11.64 -4.84 -15.14
CA ALA A 5 -10.74 -3.69 -15.13
C ALA A 5 -10.02 -3.61 -13.78
N PRO A 6 -8.91 -4.36 -13.58
CA PRO A 6 -8.19 -4.38 -12.32
C PRO A 6 -7.49 -3.04 -12.06
N ILE A 7 -8.08 -2.18 -11.23
CA ILE A 7 -7.56 -0.85 -10.91
C ILE A 7 -7.69 -0.62 -9.39
N LYS A 8 -6.75 0.12 -8.80
CA LYS A 8 -6.88 0.59 -7.42
C LYS A 8 -8.00 1.63 -7.33
N ARG A 9 -9.01 1.35 -6.50
CA ARG A 9 -10.18 2.23 -6.36
C ARG A 9 -9.83 3.47 -5.55
N ASN A 10 -10.16 4.64 -6.10
CA ASN A 10 -9.96 5.94 -5.42
C ASN A 10 -11.05 6.22 -4.36
N ILE A 11 -12.18 5.52 -4.44
CA ILE A 11 -13.33 5.66 -3.54
C ILE A 11 -13.77 4.29 -3.01
N THR A 12 -14.57 4.30 -1.94
CA THR A 12 -15.06 3.07 -1.32
C THR A 12 -15.92 2.24 -2.28
N ALA A 13 -15.98 0.93 -2.03
CA ALA A 13 -16.81 0.00 -2.81
C ALA A 13 -18.28 0.45 -2.88
N GLU A 14 -18.79 0.95 -1.75
CA GLU A 14 -20.17 1.36 -1.59
C GLU A 14 -20.47 2.67 -2.33
N ALA A 15 -19.55 3.64 -2.26
CA ALA A 15 -19.69 4.89 -3.01
C ALA A 15 -19.69 4.63 -4.52
N MET A 16 -18.80 3.74 -4.99
CA MET A 16 -18.73 3.34 -6.39
C MET A 16 -19.96 2.53 -6.82
N ALA A 17 -20.46 1.65 -5.94
CA ALA A 17 -21.68 0.88 -6.16
C ALA A 17 -22.91 1.79 -6.37
N LYS A 18 -23.05 2.84 -5.56
CA LYS A 18 -24.11 3.86 -5.72
C LYS A 18 -24.04 4.56 -7.08
N LYS A 19 -22.84 4.97 -7.52
CA LYS A 19 -22.65 5.64 -8.82
C LYS A 19 -22.95 4.72 -10.01
N LEU A 20 -22.48 3.48 -9.94
CA LEU A 20 -22.60 2.50 -11.03
C LEU A 20 -23.92 1.72 -11.00
N LYS A 21 -24.80 1.96 -10.01
CA LYS A 21 -26.06 1.23 -9.80
C LYS A 21 -25.89 -0.30 -9.75
N VAL A 22 -24.79 -0.76 -9.16
CA VAL A 22 -24.47 -2.19 -8.98
C VAL A 22 -24.24 -2.51 -7.51
N SER A 23 -24.23 -3.79 -7.15
CA SER A 23 -23.90 -4.20 -5.78
C SER A 23 -22.42 -3.97 -5.44
N ALA A 24 -22.11 -3.68 -4.18
CA ALA A 24 -20.72 -3.55 -3.71
C ALA A 24 -19.89 -4.83 -3.93
N ARG A 25 -20.54 -6.01 -3.89
CA ARG A 25 -19.90 -7.28 -4.26
C ARG A 25 -19.46 -7.28 -5.72
N ARG A 26 -20.29 -6.79 -6.64
CA ARG A 26 -19.96 -6.72 -8.06
C ARG A 26 -18.83 -5.74 -8.33
N VAL A 27 -18.82 -4.58 -7.66
CA VAL A 27 -17.70 -3.62 -7.72
C VAL A 27 -16.38 -4.28 -7.31
N ARG A 28 -16.37 -5.01 -6.18
CA ARG A 28 -15.17 -5.71 -5.71
C ARG A 28 -14.69 -6.77 -6.71
N GLN A 29 -15.61 -7.48 -7.38
CA GLN A 29 -15.23 -8.46 -8.40
C GLN A 29 -14.68 -7.81 -9.68
N LEU A 30 -15.24 -6.67 -10.09
CA LEU A 30 -14.89 -6.02 -11.36
C LEU A 30 -13.60 -5.21 -11.30
N ILE A 31 -13.33 -4.57 -10.15
CA ILE A 31 -12.31 -3.51 -9.98
C ILE A 31 -11.41 -3.81 -8.77
N ALA A 32 -11.20 -5.08 -8.45
CA ALA A 32 -10.17 -5.42 -7.47
C ALA A 32 -8.79 -5.23 -8.10
N GLN A 33 -7.89 -4.58 -7.36
CA GLN A 33 -6.47 -4.56 -7.71
C GLN A 33 -5.93 -6.01 -7.67
N PRO A 34 -5.09 -6.42 -8.64
CA PRO A 34 -4.46 -7.73 -8.63
C PRO A 34 -3.60 -7.89 -7.39
N ARG A 35 -3.53 -9.12 -6.87
CA ARG A 35 -2.78 -9.41 -5.64
C ARG A 35 -1.29 -9.07 -5.76
N LYS A 36 -0.67 -9.41 -6.89
CA LYS A 36 0.76 -9.13 -7.16
C LYS A 36 1.08 -7.63 -7.12
N ASP A 37 0.21 -6.81 -7.71
CA ASP A 37 0.39 -5.36 -7.75
C ASP A 37 0.21 -4.76 -6.35
N TYR A 38 -0.76 -5.26 -5.58
CA TYR A 38 -0.94 -4.84 -4.19
C TYR A 38 0.26 -5.20 -3.30
N GLU A 39 0.79 -6.42 -3.45
CA GLU A 39 1.95 -6.89 -2.68
C GLU A 39 3.21 -6.09 -3.03
N SER A 40 3.47 -5.84 -4.32
CA SER A 40 4.61 -5.03 -4.77
C SER A 40 4.51 -3.56 -4.35
N GLU A 41 3.33 -2.94 -4.39
CA GLU A 41 3.12 -1.59 -3.83
C GLU A 41 3.45 -1.55 -2.33
N ALA A 42 3.01 -2.56 -1.58
CA ALA A 42 3.25 -2.64 -0.15
C ALA A 42 4.74 -2.83 0.17
N GLU A 43 5.45 -3.67 -0.60
CA GLU A 43 6.90 -3.84 -0.51
C GLU A 43 7.64 -2.54 -0.82
N ASN A 44 7.30 -1.89 -1.92
CA ASN A 44 7.88 -0.59 -2.31
C ASN A 44 7.69 0.47 -1.22
N ARG A 45 6.51 0.50 -0.58
CA ARG A 45 6.22 1.43 0.52
C ARG A 45 7.04 1.13 1.79
N ARG A 46 7.32 -0.13 2.07
CA ARG A 46 8.19 -0.54 3.20
C ARG A 46 9.65 -0.22 2.90
N LYS A 47 10.11 -0.52 1.68
CA LYS A 47 11.47 -0.26 1.21
C LYS A 47 11.78 1.24 1.24
N THR A 48 10.91 2.08 0.69
CA THR A 48 11.08 3.54 0.71
C THR A 48 11.20 4.12 2.12
N ALA A 49 10.37 3.67 3.07
CA ALA A 49 10.49 4.09 4.47
C ALA A 49 11.87 3.73 5.07
N TYR A 50 12.36 2.52 4.78
CA TYR A 50 13.65 2.05 5.27
C TYR A 50 14.82 2.79 4.61
N THR A 51 14.84 2.94 3.29
CA THR A 51 15.93 3.59 2.55
C THR A 51 16.02 5.07 2.88
N LEU A 52 14.89 5.77 3.02
CA LEU A 52 14.89 7.19 3.39
C LEU A 52 15.53 7.43 4.77
N HIS A 53 15.25 6.56 5.74
CA HIS A 53 15.84 6.68 7.08
C HIS A 53 17.29 6.18 7.13
N HIS A 54 17.58 4.99 6.59
CA HIS A 54 18.89 4.35 6.74
C HIS A 54 19.94 4.77 5.72
N GLU A 55 19.57 5.02 4.46
CA GLU A 55 20.53 5.38 3.41
C GLU A 55 20.73 6.89 3.32
N LYS A 56 19.67 7.67 3.53
CA LYS A 56 19.73 9.14 3.47
C LYS A 56 19.88 9.82 4.84
N GLY A 57 19.79 9.06 5.93
CA GLY A 57 19.91 9.60 7.29
C GLY A 57 18.82 10.58 7.70
N LEU A 58 17.68 10.60 7.00
CA LEU A 58 16.57 11.52 7.29
C LEU A 58 15.94 11.15 8.64
N LYS A 59 15.54 12.16 9.42
CA LYS A 59 14.80 11.91 10.67
C LYS A 59 13.43 11.34 10.34
N TRP A 60 12.89 10.50 11.25
CA TRP A 60 11.56 9.88 11.06
C TRP A 60 10.46 10.90 10.71
N ARG A 61 10.54 12.12 11.24
CA ARG A 61 9.64 13.23 10.94
C ARG A 61 9.68 13.65 9.47
N GLU A 62 10.87 13.82 8.91
CA GLU A 62 11.07 14.22 7.52
C GLU A 62 10.66 13.10 6.55
N VAL A 63 10.86 11.84 6.94
CA VAL A 63 10.37 10.69 6.17
C VAL A 63 8.85 10.65 6.19
N ALA A 64 8.23 10.95 7.33
CA ALA A 64 6.79 11.01 7.50
C ALA A 64 6.16 12.10 6.62
N GLU A 65 6.77 13.29 6.59
CA GLU A 65 6.39 14.40 5.70
C GLU A 65 6.51 14.00 4.22
N LYS A 66 7.64 13.41 3.80
CA LYS A 66 7.82 12.95 2.41
C LYS A 66 6.83 11.87 1.98
N MET A 67 6.44 11.00 2.90
CA MET A 67 5.50 9.91 2.63
C MET A 67 4.03 10.30 2.84
N ASN A 68 3.76 11.53 3.29
CA ASN A 68 2.44 11.99 3.74
C ASN A 68 1.80 11.02 4.75
N THR A 69 2.58 10.50 5.69
CA THR A 69 2.13 9.58 6.74
C THR A 69 2.54 10.07 8.12
N THR A 70 2.09 9.40 9.19
CA THR A 70 2.53 9.71 10.55
C THR A 70 3.88 9.05 10.85
N GLU A 71 4.64 9.62 11.79
CA GLU A 71 5.94 9.05 12.21
C GLU A 71 5.80 7.60 12.69
N ASN A 72 4.76 7.31 13.45
CA ASN A 72 4.50 5.96 13.96
C ASN A 72 4.23 4.97 12.83
N ALA A 73 3.53 5.41 11.76
CA ALA A 73 3.31 4.58 10.58
C ALA A 73 4.63 4.28 9.85
N VAL A 74 5.51 5.28 9.69
CA VAL A 74 6.82 5.10 9.05
C VAL A 74 7.69 4.14 9.85
N LYS A 75 7.76 4.30 11.18
CA LYS A 75 8.50 3.37 12.06
C LYS A 75 7.99 1.94 11.95
N ALA A 76 6.67 1.76 11.91
CA ALA A 76 6.05 0.44 11.72
C ALA A 76 6.38 -0.16 10.34
N LEU A 77 6.39 0.65 9.28
CA LEU A 77 6.78 0.22 7.93
C LEU A 77 8.24 -0.22 7.87
N ALA A 78 9.16 0.56 8.44
CA ALA A 78 10.57 0.23 8.49
C ALA A 78 10.85 -1.02 9.35
N LYS A 79 10.16 -1.17 10.49
CA LYS A 79 10.24 -2.39 11.31
C LYS A 79 9.80 -3.63 10.53
N ARG A 80 8.66 -3.53 9.82
CA ARG A 80 8.14 -4.63 8.98
C ARG A 80 9.08 -4.96 7.82
N TYR A 81 9.73 -3.96 7.24
CA TYR A 81 10.77 -4.18 6.23
C TYR A 81 11.91 -5.05 6.78
N LYS A 82 12.43 -4.71 7.97
CA LYS A 82 13.49 -5.48 8.63
C LYS A 82 13.06 -6.91 8.97
N GLN A 83 11.83 -7.11 9.41
CA GLN A 83 11.32 -8.43 9.78
C GLN A 83 11.05 -9.28 8.54
N ILE A 84 10.22 -8.80 7.62
CA ILE A 84 9.77 -9.59 6.46
C ILE A 84 10.85 -9.68 5.39
N ASP A 85 11.48 -8.56 5.02
CA ASP A 85 12.36 -8.50 3.84
C ASP A 85 13.81 -8.88 4.16
N LYS A 86 14.22 -8.76 5.43
CA LYS A 86 15.59 -9.11 5.88
C LYS A 86 15.69 -10.54 6.41
N GLU A 87 14.63 -11.11 7.02
CA GLU A 87 14.62 -12.54 7.42
C GLU A 87 14.55 -13.48 6.20
N ILE A 88 14.01 -13.04 5.06
CA ILE A 88 13.98 -13.83 3.81
C ILE A 88 15.39 -13.98 3.17
N ARG A 89 16.42 -13.30 3.69
CA ARG A 89 17.83 -13.40 3.25
C ARG A 89 18.77 -14.02 4.30
N GLY A 90 18.24 -14.86 5.19
CA GLY A 90 19.01 -15.71 6.11
C GLY A 90 18.99 -17.16 5.67
#